data_AF-A0A812WH31-F1
#
_entry.id   AF-A0A812WH31-F1
#
_cell.length_a   1.000
_cell.length_b   1.000
_cell.length_c   1.000
_cell.angle_alpha   90.00
_cell.angle_beta   90.00
_cell.angle_gamma   90.00
#
_symmetry.space_group_name_H-M   'P 1'
#
loop_
_entity.id
_entity.type
_entity.pdbx_description
1 polymer ?
#
loop_
_entity_poly.entity_id
_entity_poly.type
_entity_poly.pdbx_seq_one_letter_code
_entity_poly.pdbx_strand_id
1 'polypeptide(L)'
;MRSTGIAAGIAAMLTIMWSYFKGGVHDLVGMTREAAWRIHTTIGTLTLILGVVHGAVAIAEKGSDIQQNAFWVVGMPAAVLMILGVVPAPFVSYDKFKLLHFISLWGYIAALIHMFDHAISFQTIASISVAVGNGVAMLAFIVQKVYTKAAHGKVTVKTAELVNESGGQHLFLTMSVPNFKFKAGQWAHLAVGKASPVPHPFTLVPGETSDEVRIFMKINRSGFTSKMAKLCSPDATPPPMKLEGPYGRPSVPAPGMERTVFVLGGVGITPGLSLAKAAAEAASGTKVAMLPGSKRYWALRSLELLNKSAPLLEPHLDADLSAIRLNGAGTQEGGSGMPLNAKYGSEDIGAWLESVGGEYVKAGVKHAMVFICGPPGLAEAAKAAAKRSAGGLAWHVHVEEFLFLPSLGPCAGKTSQTAPTPGKA
;
A
#
# COMPACT_ATOMS: atom_id res chain seq x y z
N MET A 1 31.72 1.48 23.51
CA MET A 1 31.26 2.54 22.56
C MET A 1 31.34 2.23 21.03
N ARG A 2 32.52 1.89 20.48
CA ARG A 2 32.78 1.99 19.02
C ARG A 2 31.93 1.04 18.17
N SER A 3 31.79 -0.23 18.57
CA SER A 3 31.02 -1.22 17.82
C SER A 3 29.51 -0.91 17.81
N THR A 4 28.94 -0.47 18.94
CA THR A 4 27.51 -0.15 19.03
C THR A 4 27.15 1.09 18.22
N GLY A 5 28.01 2.11 18.19
CA GLY A 5 27.81 3.32 17.37
C GLY A 5 27.86 3.04 15.86
N ILE A 6 28.84 2.24 15.43
CA ILE A 6 28.93 1.81 14.02
C ILE A 6 27.71 0.98 13.62
N ALA A 7 27.26 0.04 14.46
CA ALA A 7 26.06 -0.75 14.20
C ALA A 7 24.79 0.14 14.08
N ALA A 8 24.61 1.10 14.99
CA ALA A 8 23.50 2.04 14.94
C ALA A 8 23.53 2.89 13.66
N GLY A 9 24.70 3.39 13.26
CA GLY A 9 24.87 4.17 12.04
C GLY A 9 24.62 3.37 10.76
N ILE A 10 25.05 2.10 10.68
CA ILE A 10 24.73 1.22 9.55
C ILE A 10 23.22 0.97 9.48
N ALA A 11 22.58 0.68 10.61
CA ALA A 11 21.14 0.47 10.66
C ALA A 11 20.38 1.73 10.20
N ALA A 12 20.78 2.92 10.65
CA ALA A 12 20.18 4.18 10.23
C ALA A 12 20.27 4.38 8.71
N MET A 13 21.44 4.17 8.12
CA MET A 13 21.66 4.26 6.67
C MET A 13 20.71 3.34 5.92
N LEU A 14 20.66 2.06 6.32
CA LEU A 14 19.80 1.06 5.69
C LEU A 14 18.32 1.44 5.83
N THR A 15 17.88 1.97 6.97
CA THR A 15 16.50 2.44 7.16
C THR A 15 16.11 3.48 6.11
N ILE A 16 16.97 4.46 5.80
CA ILE A 16 16.69 5.45 4.75
C ILE A 16 16.76 4.84 3.35
N MET A 17 17.77 4.00 3.07
CA MET A 17 17.93 3.36 1.76
C MET A 17 16.72 2.49 1.37
N TRP A 18 16.09 1.85 2.36
CA TRP A 18 14.89 1.04 2.18
C TRP A 18 13.59 1.83 2.34
N SER A 19 13.65 3.14 2.59
CA SER A 19 12.45 3.97 2.53
C SER A 19 11.86 3.96 1.12
N TYR A 20 10.54 3.91 1.03
CA TYR A 20 9.87 3.78 -0.27
C TYR A 20 9.85 5.13 -1.01
N PHE A 21 10.62 5.22 -2.09
CA PHE A 21 10.64 6.33 -3.03
C PHE A 21 11.03 5.88 -4.44
N LYS A 22 10.50 6.55 -5.47
CA LYS A 22 10.74 6.21 -6.89
C LYS A 22 12.23 6.21 -7.22
N GLY A 23 12.72 5.14 -7.84
CA GLY A 23 14.15 4.97 -8.14
C GLY A 23 15.02 4.57 -6.95
N GLY A 24 14.42 4.20 -5.82
CA GLY A 24 15.14 3.71 -4.64
C GLY A 24 15.71 2.30 -4.81
N VAL A 25 16.39 1.80 -3.78
CA VAL A 25 17.05 0.47 -3.79
C VAL A 25 16.07 -0.64 -4.14
N HIS A 26 14.85 -0.59 -3.59
CA HIS A 26 13.80 -1.56 -3.89
C HIS A 26 13.40 -1.60 -5.36
N ASP A 27 13.43 -0.45 -6.07
CA ASP A 27 13.24 -0.44 -7.51
C ASP A 27 14.43 -1.13 -8.19
N LEU A 28 15.67 -0.75 -7.88
CA LEU A 28 16.85 -1.35 -8.53
C LEU A 28 16.86 -2.88 -8.46
N VAL A 29 16.39 -3.46 -7.35
CA VAL A 29 16.40 -4.91 -7.12
C VAL A 29 15.09 -5.64 -7.45
N GLY A 30 14.10 -4.98 -8.09
CA GLY A 30 12.89 -5.71 -8.49
C GLY A 30 11.85 -5.92 -7.40
N MET A 31 11.99 -5.25 -6.25
CA MET A 31 11.20 -5.56 -5.07
C MET A 31 9.85 -4.83 -5.06
N THR A 32 8.82 -5.49 -4.50
CA THR A 32 7.51 -4.88 -4.30
C THR A 32 7.56 -3.81 -3.20
N ARG A 33 6.57 -2.91 -3.20
CA ARG A 33 6.44 -1.89 -2.16
C ARG A 33 6.29 -2.49 -0.78
N GLU A 34 5.47 -3.53 -0.66
CA GLU A 34 5.14 -4.20 0.60
C GLU A 34 6.40 -4.84 1.20
N ALA A 35 7.23 -5.47 0.37
CA ALA A 35 8.50 -6.02 0.80
C ALA A 35 9.47 -4.91 1.23
N ALA A 36 9.61 -3.84 0.46
CA ALA A 36 10.45 -2.69 0.83
C ALA A 36 9.99 -2.05 2.15
N TRP A 37 8.68 -1.89 2.33
CA TRP A 37 8.07 -1.35 3.55
C TRP A 37 8.32 -2.24 4.78
N ARG A 38 8.22 -3.57 4.64
CA ARG A 38 8.57 -4.52 5.71
C ARG A 38 10.04 -4.42 6.09
N ILE A 39 10.94 -4.27 5.11
CA ILE A 39 12.37 -4.06 5.38
C ILE A 39 12.57 -2.73 6.11
N HIS A 40 11.99 -1.62 5.62
CA HIS A 40 12.10 -0.31 6.25
C HIS A 40 11.62 -0.32 7.71
N THR A 41 10.48 -0.92 7.99
CA THR A 41 9.93 -1.01 9.36
C THR A 41 10.77 -1.89 10.27
N THR A 42 11.27 -3.03 9.76
CA THR A 42 12.14 -3.94 10.52
C THR A 42 13.49 -3.28 10.84
N ILE A 43 14.17 -2.72 9.84
CA ILE A 43 15.46 -2.07 10.03
C ILE A 43 15.29 -0.78 10.83
N GLY A 44 14.20 -0.02 10.63
CA GLY A 44 13.89 1.17 11.43
C GLY A 44 13.72 0.85 12.91
N THR A 45 13.10 -0.29 13.24
CA THR A 45 13.02 -0.77 14.63
C THR A 45 14.41 -1.11 15.18
N LEU A 46 15.25 -1.79 14.38
CA LEU A 46 16.64 -2.07 14.74
C LEU A 46 17.46 -0.78 14.95
N THR A 47 17.27 0.25 14.11
CA THR A 47 17.92 1.57 14.28
C THR A 47 17.60 2.17 15.64
N LEU A 48 16.33 2.13 16.06
CA LEU A 48 15.93 2.65 17.37
C LEU A 48 16.56 1.87 18.52
N ILE A 49 16.51 0.53 18.46
CA ILE A 49 17.08 -0.34 19.50
C ILE A 49 18.59 -0.09 19.61
N LEU A 50 19.31 -0.13 18.49
CA LEU A 50 20.76 0.07 18.47
C LEU A 50 21.14 1.50 18.89
N GLY A 51 20.36 2.51 18.50
CA GLY A 51 20.56 3.89 18.93
C GLY A 51 20.41 4.07 20.44
N VAL A 52 19.38 3.47 21.04
CA VAL A 52 19.17 3.49 22.51
C VAL A 52 20.28 2.73 23.23
N VAL A 53 20.64 1.53 22.76
CA VAL A 53 21.75 0.75 23.33
C VAL A 53 23.06 1.52 23.23
N HIS A 54 23.34 2.16 22.09
CA HIS A 54 24.53 2.99 21.91
C HIS A 54 24.56 4.15 22.93
N GLY A 55 23.46 4.89 23.06
CA GLY A 55 23.33 5.97 24.05
C GLY A 55 23.52 5.49 25.48
N ALA A 56 22.89 4.36 25.86
CA ALA A 56 23.01 3.78 27.19
C ALA A 56 24.45 3.35 27.52
N VAL A 57 25.13 2.68 26.58
CA VAL A 57 26.54 2.30 26.72
C VAL A 57 27.43 3.53 26.82
N ALA A 58 27.15 4.58 26.02
CA ALA A 58 27.91 5.81 26.09
C ALA A 58 27.79 6.48 27.48
N ILE A 59 26.58 6.58 28.02
CA ILE A 59 26.33 7.13 29.36
C ILE A 59 27.02 6.28 30.43
N ALA A 60 26.94 4.95 30.34
CA ALA A 60 27.59 4.06 31.30
C ALA A 60 29.12 4.18 31.29
N GLU A 61 29.73 4.37 30.11
CA GLU A 61 31.19 4.47 29.96
C GLU A 61 31.75 5.87 30.25
N LYS A 62 30.98 6.94 29.99
CA LYS A 62 31.46 8.34 30.04
C LYS A 62 30.79 9.21 31.10
N GLY A 63 29.67 8.78 31.67
CA GLY A 63 28.95 9.55 32.69
C GLY A 63 28.67 10.99 32.24
N SER A 64 28.99 11.96 33.10
CA SER A 64 28.80 13.39 32.84
C SER A 64 29.74 13.97 31.77
N ASP A 65 30.83 13.28 31.41
CA ASP A 65 31.81 13.80 30.44
C ASP A 65 31.19 14.00 29.05
N ILE A 66 30.09 13.33 28.75
CA ILE A 66 29.32 13.54 27.50
C ILE A 66 28.93 15.00 27.33
N GLN A 67 28.67 15.73 28.42
CA GLN A 67 28.24 17.13 28.38
C GLN A 67 29.36 18.08 27.96
N GLN A 68 30.62 17.64 28.00
CA GLN A 68 31.77 18.47 27.66
C GLN A 68 31.94 18.64 26.13
N ASN A 69 31.29 17.79 25.32
CA ASN A 69 31.31 17.92 23.86
C ASN A 69 29.89 18.10 23.32
N ALA A 70 29.61 19.28 22.76
CA ALA A 70 28.31 19.62 22.20
C ALA A 70 27.84 18.61 21.11
N PHE A 71 28.74 18.06 20.31
CA PHE A 71 28.42 17.09 19.26
C PHE A 71 28.08 15.70 19.81
N TRP A 72 28.53 15.37 21.02
CA TRP A 72 28.15 14.13 21.70
C TRP A 72 26.77 14.26 22.32
N VAL A 73 26.47 15.44 22.89
CA VAL A 73 25.14 15.77 23.43
C VAL A 73 24.05 15.66 22.35
N VAL A 74 24.35 16.03 21.10
CA VAL A 74 23.39 15.95 19.97
C VAL A 74 22.87 14.53 19.70
N GLY A 75 23.61 13.48 20.11
CA GLY A 75 23.15 12.09 19.99
C GLY A 75 21.86 11.80 20.79
N MET A 76 21.65 12.49 21.92
CA MET A 76 20.47 12.30 22.77
C MET A 76 19.19 12.88 22.13
N PRO A 77 19.14 14.16 21.71
CA PRO A 77 18.04 14.69 20.90
C PRO A 77 17.80 13.87 19.63
N ALA A 78 18.86 13.37 18.98
CA ALA A 78 18.71 12.53 17.80
C ALA A 78 17.86 11.28 18.09
N ALA A 79 18.23 10.52 19.13
CA ALA A 79 17.49 9.32 19.54
C ALA A 79 16.05 9.65 19.95
N VAL A 80 15.84 10.71 20.73
CA VAL A 80 14.50 11.15 21.17
C VAL A 80 13.60 11.48 19.98
N LEU A 81 14.08 12.29 19.04
CA LEU A 81 13.30 12.68 17.84
C LEU A 81 12.97 11.47 16.96
N MET A 82 13.89 10.51 16.82
CA MET A 82 13.62 9.27 16.11
C MET A 82 12.55 8.42 16.80
N ILE A 83 12.61 8.28 18.12
CA ILE A 83 11.61 7.54 18.91
C ILE A 83 10.22 8.20 18.77
N LEU A 84 10.15 9.53 18.95
CA LEU A 84 8.92 10.30 18.83
C LEU A 84 8.30 10.20 17.42
N GLY A 85 9.11 10.10 16.38
CA GLY A 85 8.61 9.95 15.02
C GLY A 85 8.07 8.55 14.68
N VAL A 86 8.49 7.51 15.41
CA VAL A 86 8.18 6.12 15.03
C VAL A 86 7.19 5.45 15.99
N VAL A 87 7.39 5.56 17.31
CA VAL A 87 6.60 4.83 18.32
C VAL A 87 5.09 5.14 18.27
N PRO A 88 4.63 6.38 17.99
CA PRO A 88 3.21 6.69 17.91
C PRO A 88 2.48 6.07 16.70
N ALA A 89 3.19 5.52 15.71
CA ALA A 89 2.63 5.07 14.43
C ALA A 89 1.35 4.21 14.51
N PRO A 90 1.26 3.16 15.35
CA PRO A 90 0.06 2.32 15.41
C PRO A 90 -1.13 2.98 16.11
N PHE A 91 -0.93 4.12 16.79
CA PHE A 91 -1.93 4.76 17.64
C PHE A 91 -2.55 6.02 17.03
N VAL A 92 -2.05 6.46 15.87
CA VAL A 92 -2.46 7.73 15.25
C VAL A 92 -3.02 7.50 13.85
N SER A 93 -3.79 8.46 13.34
CA SER A 93 -4.27 8.42 11.95
C SER A 93 -3.11 8.55 10.97
N TYR A 94 -3.32 8.09 9.73
CA TYR A 94 -2.31 8.18 8.66
C TYR A 94 -1.69 9.58 8.52
N ASP A 95 -2.52 10.63 8.51
CA ASP A 95 -2.05 12.02 8.41
C ASP A 95 -1.11 12.40 9.55
N LYS A 96 -1.52 12.10 10.79
CA LYS A 96 -0.72 12.37 11.98
C LYS A 96 0.55 11.54 11.99
N PHE A 97 0.46 10.26 11.63
CA PHE A 97 1.61 9.38 11.49
C PHE A 97 2.61 9.97 10.50
N LYS A 98 2.19 10.32 9.28
CA LYS A 98 3.11 10.84 8.26
C LYS A 98 3.81 12.11 8.76
N LEU A 99 3.08 13.03 9.38
CA LEU A 99 3.66 14.25 9.95
C LEU A 99 4.65 13.98 11.08
N LEU A 100 4.26 13.14 12.06
CA LEU A 100 5.13 12.75 13.17
C LEU A 100 6.35 11.98 12.68
N HIS A 101 6.18 11.08 11.72
CA HIS A 101 7.26 10.28 11.18
C HIS A 101 8.35 11.13 10.53
N PHE A 102 8.01 12.24 9.90
CA PHE A 102 9.03 13.17 9.39
C PHE A 102 9.82 13.90 10.49
N ILE A 103 9.40 13.86 11.77
CA ILE A 103 10.24 14.31 12.89
C ILE A 103 11.46 13.41 13.06
N SER A 104 11.36 12.11 12.75
CA SER A 104 12.51 11.21 12.80
C SER A 104 13.61 11.61 11.82
N LEU A 105 13.28 12.37 10.75
CA LEU A 105 14.25 12.91 9.81
C LEU A 105 15.13 13.98 10.46
N TRP A 106 14.56 14.82 11.33
CA TRP A 106 15.35 15.76 12.14
C TRP A 106 16.24 15.02 13.14
N GLY A 107 15.73 13.94 13.73
CA GLY A 107 16.54 13.03 14.53
C GLY A 107 17.70 12.43 13.74
N TYR A 108 17.47 12.03 12.48
CA TYR A 108 18.51 11.53 11.59
C TYR A 108 19.55 12.59 11.25
N ILE A 109 19.14 13.83 10.97
CA ILE A 109 20.08 14.93 10.71
C ILE A 109 20.97 15.18 11.94
N ALA A 110 20.38 15.19 13.14
CA ALA A 110 21.13 15.30 14.39
C ALA A 110 22.12 14.13 14.57
N ALA A 111 21.67 12.88 14.31
CA ALA A 111 22.55 11.71 14.33
C ALA A 111 23.68 11.82 13.30
N LEU A 112 23.42 12.40 12.13
CA LEU A 112 24.41 12.58 11.08
C LEU A 112 25.50 13.59 11.49
N ILE A 113 25.11 14.70 12.13
CA ILE A 113 26.04 15.67 12.71
C ILE A 113 26.93 14.97 13.76
N HIS A 114 26.33 14.19 14.65
CA HIS A 114 27.05 13.38 15.63
C HIS A 114 28.03 12.37 14.97
N MET A 115 27.61 11.70 13.89
CA MET A 115 28.45 10.76 13.15
C MET A 115 29.65 11.44 12.47
N PHE A 116 29.47 12.63 11.89
CA PHE A 116 30.56 13.38 11.26
C PHE A 116 31.59 13.89 12.27
N ASP A 117 31.16 14.36 13.44
CA ASP A 117 32.08 14.71 14.53
C ASP A 117 32.93 13.51 14.96
N HIS A 118 32.29 12.34 15.14
CA HIS A 118 33.00 11.10 15.40
C HIS A 118 33.95 10.70 14.27
N ALA A 119 33.56 10.89 13.01
CA ALA A 119 34.43 10.60 11.87
C ALA A 119 35.69 11.48 11.85
N ILE A 120 35.53 12.78 12.14
CA ILE A 120 36.64 13.75 12.23
C ILE A 120 37.55 13.44 13.42
N SER A 121 36.96 13.11 14.57
CA SER A 121 37.69 12.88 15.82
C SER A 121 38.48 11.56 15.83
N PHE A 122 37.90 10.49 15.29
CA PHE A 122 38.50 9.14 15.37
C PHE A 122 39.22 8.70 14.10
N GLN A 123 38.89 9.29 12.94
CA GLN A 123 39.55 9.05 11.65
C GLN A 123 39.71 7.57 11.24
N THR A 124 38.83 6.70 11.72
CA THR A 124 38.83 5.29 11.32
C THR A 124 38.07 5.10 10.01
N ILE A 125 38.43 4.08 9.24
CA ILE A 125 37.70 3.70 8.02
C ILE A 125 36.21 3.50 8.34
N ALA A 126 35.89 2.77 9.42
CA ALA A 126 34.51 2.50 9.80
C ALA A 126 33.71 3.77 10.13
N SER A 127 34.26 4.70 10.92
CA SER A 127 33.57 5.94 11.28
C SER A 127 33.34 6.84 10.07
N ILE A 128 34.33 6.95 9.19
CA ILE A 128 34.23 7.74 7.95
C ILE A 128 33.20 7.11 7.01
N SER A 129 33.26 5.80 6.77
CA SER A 129 32.32 5.09 5.91
C SER A 129 30.87 5.22 6.38
N VAL A 130 30.61 5.10 7.69
CA VAL A 130 29.27 5.26 8.26
C VAL A 130 28.77 6.69 8.08
N ALA A 131 29.57 7.71 8.38
CA ALA A 131 29.16 9.11 8.24
C ALA A 131 28.88 9.46 6.77
N VAL A 132 29.80 9.11 5.86
CA VAL A 132 29.66 9.36 4.42
C VAL A 132 28.46 8.59 3.85
N GLY A 133 28.30 7.31 4.18
CA GLY A 133 27.20 6.48 3.71
C GLY A 133 25.83 7.03 4.14
N ASN A 134 25.69 7.43 5.41
CA ASN A 134 24.47 8.08 5.89
C ASN A 134 24.22 9.44 5.22
N GLY A 135 25.28 10.20 4.93
CA GLY A 135 25.20 11.47 4.21
C GLY A 135 24.73 11.30 2.77
N VAL A 136 25.27 10.31 2.05
CA VAL A 136 24.83 9.96 0.69
C VAL A 136 23.38 9.47 0.68
N ALA A 137 22.99 8.62 1.64
CA ALA A 137 21.62 8.14 1.76
C ALA A 137 20.63 9.29 2.01
N MET A 138 20.97 10.24 2.88
CA MET A 138 20.17 11.44 3.12
C MET A 138 20.08 12.33 1.88
N LEU A 139 21.20 12.58 1.20
CA LEU A 139 21.23 13.39 -0.02
C LEU A 139 20.35 12.77 -1.11
N ALA A 140 20.47 11.45 -1.33
CA ALA A 140 19.64 10.72 -2.29
C ALA A 140 18.15 10.85 -1.96
N PHE A 141 17.79 10.71 -0.68
CA PHE A 141 16.42 10.91 -0.22
C PHE A 141 15.90 12.34 -0.48
N ILE A 142 16.70 13.37 -0.18
CA ILE A 142 16.33 14.78 -0.40
C ILE A 142 16.16 15.06 -1.90
N VAL A 143 17.15 14.71 -2.72
CA VAL A 143 17.11 14.88 -4.18
C VAL A 143 15.85 14.22 -4.74
N GLN A 144 15.54 13.01 -4.31
CA GLN A 144 14.35 12.31 -4.75
C GLN A 144 13.05 13.02 -4.34
N LYS A 145 12.96 13.53 -3.11
CA LYS A 145 11.77 14.28 -2.66
C LYS A 145 11.59 15.57 -3.44
N VAL A 146 12.68 16.29 -3.72
CA VAL A 146 12.66 17.49 -4.57
C VAL A 146 12.22 17.13 -5.99
N TYR A 147 12.81 16.11 -6.61
CA TYR A 147 12.44 15.63 -7.94
C TYR A 147 10.97 15.25 -8.03
N THR A 148 10.48 14.44 -7.08
CA THR A 148 9.08 13.99 -7.04
C THR A 148 8.12 15.18 -6.90
N LYS A 149 8.47 16.14 -6.06
CA LYS A 149 7.65 17.35 -5.83
C LYS A 149 7.69 18.30 -7.03
N ALA A 150 8.78 18.33 -7.80
CA ALA A 150 8.87 19.12 -9.03
C ALA A 150 8.15 18.44 -10.20
N ALA A 151 8.21 17.11 -10.29
CA ALA A 151 7.65 16.29 -11.37
C ALA A 151 6.19 15.86 -11.13
N HIS A 152 5.43 16.59 -10.30
CA HIS A 152 4.02 16.27 -10.08
C HIS A 152 3.20 16.56 -11.34
N GLY A 153 2.22 15.69 -11.63
CA GLY A 153 1.22 15.94 -12.65
C GLY A 153 0.27 17.05 -12.18
N LYS A 154 0.11 18.09 -13.01
CA LYS A 154 -0.96 19.07 -12.84
C LYS A 154 -2.28 18.40 -13.23
N VAL A 155 -3.24 18.42 -12.31
CA VAL A 155 -4.53 17.76 -12.48
C VAL A 155 -5.58 18.77 -12.92
N THR A 156 -6.27 18.47 -14.00
CA THR A 156 -7.57 19.08 -14.32
C THR A 156 -8.66 18.04 -14.07
N VAL A 157 -9.56 18.31 -13.14
CA VAL A 157 -10.69 17.42 -12.85
C VAL A 157 -11.69 17.51 -14.00
N LYS A 158 -11.98 16.38 -14.65
CA LYS A 158 -13.00 16.27 -15.69
C LYS A 158 -14.36 15.94 -15.08
N THR A 159 -14.41 14.90 -14.27
CA THR A 159 -15.63 14.52 -13.53
C THR A 159 -15.29 14.13 -12.11
N ALA A 160 -16.21 14.45 -11.20
CA ALA A 160 -16.16 14.03 -9.81
C ALA A 160 -17.57 13.60 -9.39
N GLU A 161 -17.78 12.29 -9.31
CA GLU A 161 -19.10 11.71 -9.08
C GLU A 161 -19.15 11.07 -7.70
N LEU A 162 -19.86 11.73 -6.77
CA LEU A 162 -20.10 11.23 -5.42
C LEU A 162 -21.39 10.41 -5.40
N VAL A 163 -21.27 9.14 -5.05
CA VAL A 163 -22.37 8.18 -5.09
C VAL A 163 -22.66 7.65 -3.69
N ASN A 164 -23.92 7.73 -3.29
CA ASN A 164 -24.42 7.24 -2.00
C ASN A 164 -25.29 6.00 -2.21
N GLU A 165 -24.85 4.85 -1.71
CA GLU A 165 -25.60 3.61 -1.76
C GLU A 165 -25.72 2.98 -0.36
N SER A 166 -26.64 2.04 -0.19
CA SER A 166 -26.79 1.28 1.07
C SER A 166 -25.50 0.56 1.48
N GLY A 167 -24.67 0.16 0.51
CA GLY A 167 -23.37 -0.48 0.70
C GLY A 167 -22.23 0.46 1.12
N GLY A 168 -22.45 1.78 1.12
CA GLY A 168 -21.48 2.81 1.43
C GLY A 168 -21.41 3.91 0.37
N GLN A 169 -20.58 4.92 0.63
CA GLN A 169 -20.37 6.05 -0.27
C GLN A 169 -19.07 5.86 -1.07
N HIS A 170 -19.10 6.19 -2.35
CA HIS A 170 -17.95 6.13 -3.26
C HIS A 170 -17.78 7.47 -4.00
N LEU A 171 -16.54 7.81 -4.31
CA LEU A 171 -16.19 8.95 -5.17
C LEU A 171 -15.42 8.44 -6.38
N PHE A 172 -15.92 8.72 -7.56
CA PHE A 172 -15.28 8.39 -8.83
C PHE A 172 -14.72 9.68 -9.44
N LEU A 173 -13.39 9.76 -9.53
CA LEU A 173 -12.70 10.90 -10.11
C LEU A 173 -12.16 10.52 -11.49
N THR A 174 -12.47 11.33 -12.50
CA THR A 174 -11.80 11.31 -13.80
C THR A 174 -11.02 12.61 -13.95
N MET A 175 -9.73 12.48 -14.28
CA MET A 175 -8.79 13.59 -14.30
C MET A 175 -8.00 13.56 -15.60
N SER A 176 -7.73 14.75 -16.16
CA SER A 176 -6.70 14.94 -17.18
C SER A 176 -5.39 15.30 -16.49
N VAL A 177 -4.33 14.57 -16.80
CA VAL A 177 -2.98 14.77 -16.25
C VAL A 177 -1.97 14.71 -17.40
N PRO A 178 -1.78 15.82 -18.14
CA PRO A 178 -0.91 15.84 -19.31
C PRO A 178 0.52 15.39 -18.99
N ASN A 179 1.11 14.60 -19.88
CA ASN A 179 2.46 14.03 -19.75
C ASN A 179 2.65 13.05 -18.56
N PHE A 180 1.57 12.64 -17.88
CA PHE A 180 1.64 11.66 -16.80
C PHE A 180 1.45 10.25 -17.34
N LYS A 181 2.56 9.58 -17.67
CA LYS A 181 2.54 8.19 -18.15
C LYS A 181 2.69 7.24 -16.97
N PHE A 182 1.84 6.21 -16.92
CA PHE A 182 1.93 5.11 -15.96
C PHE A 182 1.74 3.75 -16.64
N LYS A 183 2.23 2.70 -16.00
CA LYS A 183 2.05 1.31 -16.40
C LYS A 183 0.88 0.69 -15.64
N ALA A 184 0.21 -0.28 -16.25
CA ALA A 184 -0.84 -1.07 -15.62
C ALA A 184 -0.43 -1.60 -14.23
N GLY A 185 -1.32 -1.46 -13.24
CA GLY A 185 -1.08 -1.84 -11.84
C GLY A 185 -0.30 -0.82 -11.01
N GLN A 186 0.15 0.29 -11.58
CA GLN A 186 0.79 1.36 -10.81
C GLN A 186 -0.22 2.21 -10.03
N TRP A 187 0.28 2.91 -9.02
CA TRP A 187 -0.48 3.79 -8.14
C TRP A 187 0.21 5.16 -8.03
N ALA A 188 -0.47 6.16 -7.51
CA ALA A 188 0.07 7.51 -7.31
C ALA A 188 -0.39 8.07 -5.97
N HIS A 189 0.28 9.11 -5.48
CA HIS A 189 -0.26 9.90 -4.38
C HIS A 189 -1.07 11.08 -4.94
N LEU A 190 -2.32 11.19 -4.53
CA LEU A 190 -3.18 12.34 -4.77
C LEU A 190 -2.98 13.36 -3.64
N ALA A 191 -2.47 14.54 -3.98
CA ALA A 191 -2.28 15.64 -3.06
C ALA A 191 -3.40 16.67 -3.20
N VAL A 192 -4.18 16.85 -2.13
CA VAL A 192 -5.28 17.83 -2.07
C VAL A 192 -5.17 18.59 -0.76
N GLY A 193 -4.55 19.78 -0.79
CA GLY A 193 -4.21 20.56 0.41
C GLY A 193 -5.43 20.91 1.28
N LYS A 194 -6.61 21.11 0.68
CA LYS A 194 -7.86 21.33 1.41
C LYS A 194 -8.36 20.08 2.16
N ALA A 195 -7.96 18.88 1.73
CA ALA A 195 -8.36 17.63 2.38
C ALA A 195 -7.32 17.16 3.42
N SER A 196 -6.03 17.20 3.09
CA SER A 196 -4.94 16.75 3.98
C SER A 196 -3.62 17.46 3.69
N PRO A 197 -2.78 17.70 4.71
CA PRO A 197 -1.41 18.21 4.52
C PRO A 197 -0.47 17.17 3.91
N VAL A 198 -0.85 15.89 3.87
CA VAL A 198 -0.05 14.82 3.29
C VAL A 198 -0.79 14.17 2.14
N PRO A 199 -0.09 13.67 1.11
CA PRO A 199 -0.74 13.10 -0.05
C PRO A 199 -1.16 11.63 0.21
N HIS A 200 -2.28 11.22 -0.39
CA HIS A 200 -2.91 9.91 -0.14
C HIS A 200 -2.78 8.99 -1.36
N PRO A 201 -2.44 7.71 -1.16
CA PRO A 201 -2.14 6.78 -2.25
C PRO A 201 -3.40 6.15 -2.85
N PHE A 202 -3.46 6.08 -4.17
CA PHE A 202 -4.55 5.46 -4.92
C PHE A 202 -4.02 4.74 -6.16
N THR A 203 -4.60 3.58 -6.47
CA THR A 203 -4.36 2.86 -7.72
C THR A 203 -4.81 3.69 -8.91
N LEU A 204 -4.00 3.69 -9.97
CA LEU A 204 -4.30 4.43 -11.21
C LEU A 204 -5.12 3.53 -12.13
N VAL A 205 -6.34 3.96 -12.47
CA VAL A 205 -7.18 3.31 -13.47
C VAL A 205 -7.08 4.11 -14.77
N PRO A 206 -6.84 3.47 -15.93
CA PRO A 206 -6.79 4.19 -17.21
C PRO A 206 -8.12 4.85 -17.54
N GLY A 207 -8.06 6.07 -18.10
CA GLY A 207 -9.22 6.73 -18.70
C GLY A 207 -9.42 6.37 -20.17
N GLU A 208 -10.22 7.16 -20.88
CA GLU A 208 -10.54 6.90 -22.30
C GLU A 208 -9.40 7.34 -23.22
N THR A 209 -8.68 8.39 -22.80
CA THR A 209 -7.52 8.93 -23.52
C THR A 209 -6.22 8.67 -22.77
N SER A 210 -5.08 8.82 -23.44
CA SER A 210 -3.75 8.57 -22.85
C SER A 210 -3.38 9.52 -21.71
N ASP A 211 -4.01 10.69 -21.63
CA ASP A 211 -3.78 11.69 -20.59
C ASP A 211 -4.81 11.59 -19.45
N GLU A 212 -5.77 10.69 -19.55
CA GLU A 212 -6.79 10.51 -18.53
C GLU A 212 -6.44 9.45 -17.50
N VAL A 213 -6.67 9.82 -16.25
CA VAL A 213 -6.48 8.97 -15.08
C VAL A 213 -7.78 8.96 -14.28
N ARG A 214 -8.24 7.77 -13.91
CA ARG A 214 -9.37 7.54 -13.03
C ARG A 214 -8.90 7.08 -11.65
N ILE A 215 -9.54 7.57 -10.59
CA ILE A 215 -9.35 7.11 -9.21
C ILE A 215 -10.72 6.77 -8.63
N PHE A 216 -10.87 5.52 -8.15
CA PHE A 216 -12.10 5.07 -7.49
C PHE A 216 -11.85 5.00 -5.98
N MET A 217 -12.60 5.81 -5.23
CA MET A 217 -12.40 6.00 -3.80
C MET A 217 -13.59 5.48 -3.01
N LYS A 218 -13.32 4.64 -2.00
CA LYS A 218 -14.31 4.35 -0.95
C LYS A 218 -14.25 5.46 0.09
N ILE A 219 -15.41 6.01 0.45
CA ILE A 219 -15.50 7.05 1.47
C ILE A 219 -15.58 6.41 2.86
N ASN A 220 -14.63 6.80 3.72
CA ASN A 220 -14.61 6.43 5.13
C ASN A 220 -15.38 7.48 5.95
N ARG A 221 -15.76 7.12 7.17
CA ARG A 221 -16.49 8.03 8.09
C ARG A 221 -15.73 9.31 8.42
N SER A 222 -14.39 9.26 8.39
CA SER A 222 -13.52 10.38 8.71
C SER A 222 -12.21 10.31 7.90
N GLY A 223 -11.40 11.37 7.97
CA GLY A 223 -10.11 11.45 7.28
C GLY A 223 -10.21 11.99 5.85
N PHE A 224 -9.17 11.71 5.05
CA PHE A 224 -9.02 12.26 3.70
C PHE A 224 -10.22 12.02 2.79
N THR A 225 -10.69 10.77 2.67
CA THR A 225 -11.79 10.45 1.73
C THR A 225 -13.11 11.10 2.16
N SER A 226 -13.39 11.20 3.46
CA SER A 226 -14.57 11.94 3.96
C SER A 226 -14.54 13.43 3.61
N LYS A 227 -13.35 14.05 3.60
CA LYS A 227 -13.19 15.45 3.19
C LYS A 227 -13.27 15.60 1.69
N MET A 228 -12.71 14.65 0.92
CA MET A 228 -12.87 14.62 -0.54
C MET A 228 -14.34 14.56 -0.95
N ALA A 229 -15.15 13.73 -0.27
CA ALA A 229 -16.60 13.67 -0.52
C ALA A 229 -17.28 15.04 -0.34
N LYS A 230 -16.91 15.82 0.68
CA LYS A 230 -17.43 17.19 0.89
C LYS A 230 -16.91 18.18 -0.15
N LEU A 231 -15.65 18.06 -0.55
CA LEU A 231 -14.99 18.97 -1.50
C LEU A 231 -15.41 18.70 -2.96
N CYS A 232 -15.96 17.52 -3.23
CA CYS A 232 -16.42 17.09 -4.54
C CYS A 232 -17.92 16.75 -4.54
N SER A 233 -18.70 17.39 -3.65
CA SER A 233 -20.16 17.31 -3.72
C SER A 233 -20.67 17.95 -5.02
N PRO A 234 -21.87 17.60 -5.51
CA PRO A 234 -22.41 18.12 -6.77
C PRO A 234 -22.37 19.65 -6.90
N ASP A 235 -22.60 20.37 -5.80
CA ASP A 235 -22.63 21.85 -5.78
C ASP A 235 -21.26 22.49 -5.52
N ALA A 236 -20.21 21.70 -5.31
CA ALA A 236 -18.88 22.18 -4.97
C ALA A 236 -17.94 22.16 -6.19
N THR A 237 -17.15 23.22 -6.35
CA THR A 237 -16.02 23.19 -7.29
C THR A 237 -14.90 22.30 -6.74
N PRO A 238 -14.46 21.27 -7.47
CA PRO A 238 -13.36 20.42 -7.04
C PRO A 238 -12.11 21.25 -6.71
N PRO A 239 -11.42 20.96 -5.59
CA PRO A 239 -10.26 21.71 -5.18
C PRO A 239 -9.08 21.46 -6.12
N PRO A 240 -8.06 22.34 -6.15
CA PRO A 240 -6.81 22.06 -6.85
C PRO A 240 -6.19 20.76 -6.34
N MET A 241 -5.80 19.89 -7.27
CA MET A 241 -5.18 18.59 -6.97
C MET A 241 -3.84 18.47 -7.68
N LYS A 242 -2.95 17.64 -7.14
CA LYS A 242 -1.70 17.23 -7.80
C LYS A 242 -1.57 15.72 -7.71
N LEU A 243 -0.97 15.13 -8.73
CA LEU A 243 -0.71 13.68 -8.77
C LEU A 243 0.80 13.44 -8.72
N GLU A 244 1.28 12.82 -7.65
CA GLU A 244 2.70 12.48 -7.46
C GLU A 244 2.91 11.00 -7.83
N GLY A 245 3.89 10.69 -8.67
CA GLY A 245 4.19 9.32 -9.08
C GLY A 245 4.64 9.19 -10.54
N PRO A 246 4.22 8.13 -11.26
CA PRO A 246 3.62 6.91 -10.72
C PRO A 246 4.60 6.12 -9.84
N TYR A 247 4.05 5.24 -9.01
CA TYR A 247 4.76 4.33 -8.11
C TYR A 247 4.29 2.89 -8.32
N GLY A 248 5.08 1.96 -7.79
CA GLY A 248 4.82 0.54 -7.90
C GLY A 248 5.36 -0.05 -9.19
N ARG A 249 5.51 -1.38 -9.17
CA ARG A 249 5.79 -2.19 -10.36
C ARG A 249 4.56 -3.03 -10.63
N PRO A 250 4.20 -3.27 -11.90
CA PRO A 250 3.15 -4.22 -12.23
C PRO A 250 3.51 -5.57 -11.58
N SER A 251 2.71 -6.03 -10.63
CA SER A 251 3.02 -7.16 -9.74
C SER A 251 2.46 -8.49 -10.24
N VAL A 252 1.82 -8.53 -11.42
CA VAL A 252 1.02 -9.68 -11.84
C VAL A 252 1.12 -9.97 -13.35
N PRO A 253 1.25 -11.25 -13.75
CA PRO A 253 1.62 -12.41 -12.93
C PRO A 253 3.11 -12.41 -12.59
N ALA A 254 3.46 -12.93 -11.41
CA ALA A 254 4.84 -13.20 -11.07
C ALA A 254 5.45 -14.21 -12.07
N PRO A 255 6.74 -14.09 -12.42
CA PRO A 255 7.42 -15.07 -13.27
C PRO A 255 7.26 -16.50 -12.73
N GLY A 256 7.00 -17.46 -13.62
CA GLY A 256 6.88 -18.88 -13.27
C GLY A 256 5.48 -19.34 -12.83
N MET A 257 4.49 -18.45 -12.79
CA MET A 257 3.10 -18.81 -12.46
C MET A 257 2.32 -19.28 -13.69
N GLU A 258 1.70 -20.44 -13.60
CA GLU A 258 0.90 -21.04 -14.69
C GLU A 258 -0.55 -20.53 -14.71
N ARG A 259 -1.07 -20.15 -13.53
CA ARG A 259 -2.42 -19.60 -13.32
C ARG A 259 -2.39 -18.47 -12.29
N THR A 260 -3.30 -17.51 -12.45
CA THR A 260 -3.52 -16.43 -11.47
C THR A 260 -5.01 -16.35 -11.16
N VAL A 261 -5.34 -16.23 -9.88
CA VAL A 261 -6.68 -16.01 -9.36
C VAL A 261 -6.71 -14.65 -8.68
N PHE A 262 -7.74 -13.85 -8.96
CA PHE A 262 -7.94 -12.57 -8.30
C PHE A 262 -9.05 -12.68 -7.26
N VAL A 263 -8.78 -12.27 -6.03
CA VAL A 263 -9.71 -12.25 -4.92
C VAL A 263 -9.85 -10.82 -4.41
N LEU A 264 -10.95 -10.18 -4.78
CA LEU A 264 -11.12 -8.73 -4.73
C LEU A 264 -12.31 -8.36 -3.84
N GLY A 265 -12.18 -7.24 -3.13
CA GLY A 265 -13.22 -6.74 -2.23
C GLY A 265 -13.51 -5.24 -2.43
N GLY A 266 -14.73 -4.90 -2.84
CA GLY A 266 -15.16 -3.51 -3.09
C GLY A 266 -14.21 -2.79 -4.05
N VAL A 267 -13.72 -1.60 -3.68
CA VAL A 267 -12.76 -0.80 -4.46
C VAL A 267 -11.38 -1.48 -4.64
N GLY A 268 -11.14 -2.60 -3.97
CA GLY A 268 -10.00 -3.49 -4.25
C GLY A 268 -9.99 -4.05 -5.67
N ILE A 269 -11.05 -3.84 -6.46
CA ILE A 269 -11.07 -4.11 -7.91
C ILE A 269 -10.10 -3.23 -8.72
N THR A 270 -9.70 -2.08 -8.20
CA THR A 270 -8.96 -1.05 -8.96
C THR A 270 -7.61 -1.52 -9.54
N PRO A 271 -6.79 -2.36 -8.88
CA PRO A 271 -5.64 -2.98 -9.53
C PRO A 271 -6.04 -3.86 -10.72
N GLY A 272 -7.14 -4.60 -10.60
CA GLY A 272 -7.71 -5.39 -11.69
C GLY A 272 -8.13 -4.51 -12.87
N LEU A 273 -8.80 -3.39 -12.62
CA LEU A 273 -9.15 -2.41 -13.67
C LEU A 273 -7.91 -1.85 -14.38
N SER A 274 -6.86 -1.58 -13.61
CA SER A 274 -5.59 -1.08 -14.15
C SER A 274 -4.87 -2.12 -15.02
N LEU A 275 -4.99 -3.40 -14.66
CA LEU A 275 -4.31 -4.52 -15.30
C LEU A 275 -5.07 -5.11 -16.50
N ALA A 276 -6.40 -4.99 -16.55
CA ALA A 276 -7.27 -5.71 -17.48
C ALA A 276 -6.83 -5.64 -18.94
N LYS A 277 -6.63 -4.44 -19.49
CA LYS A 277 -6.21 -4.24 -20.88
C LYS A 277 -4.82 -4.83 -21.17
N ALA A 278 -3.83 -4.47 -20.35
CA ALA A 278 -2.45 -4.94 -20.54
C ALA A 278 -2.35 -6.46 -20.46
N ALA A 279 -3.15 -7.06 -19.58
CA ALA A 279 -3.27 -8.49 -19.44
C ALA A 279 -3.87 -9.20 -20.66
N ALA A 280 -4.92 -8.62 -21.26
CA ALA A 280 -5.55 -9.16 -22.47
C ALA A 280 -4.60 -9.08 -23.68
N GLU A 281 -3.89 -7.96 -23.84
CA GLU A 281 -2.90 -7.78 -24.92
C GLU A 281 -1.76 -8.81 -24.81
N ALA A 282 -1.23 -9.02 -23.61
CA ALA A 282 -0.15 -9.99 -23.38
C ALA A 282 -0.58 -11.46 -23.49
N ALA A 283 -1.88 -11.77 -23.33
CA ALA A 283 -2.42 -13.10 -23.57
C ALA A 283 -2.38 -13.51 -25.05
N SER A 284 -2.38 -12.54 -25.98
CA SER A 284 -2.26 -12.77 -27.43
C SER A 284 -0.84 -13.09 -27.90
N GLY A 285 0.17 -12.89 -27.05
CA GLY A 285 1.57 -13.11 -27.37
C GLY A 285 2.39 -13.40 -26.12
N THR A 286 2.37 -14.64 -25.67
CA THR A 286 3.33 -15.27 -24.73
C THR A 286 4.09 -14.32 -23.78
N LYS A 287 3.42 -13.86 -22.70
CA LYS A 287 3.92 -13.62 -21.33
C LYS A 287 3.26 -12.36 -20.73
N VAL A 288 2.71 -12.56 -19.52
CA VAL A 288 2.14 -11.57 -18.57
C VAL A 288 0.63 -11.38 -18.70
N ALA A 289 -0.15 -12.35 -18.23
CA ALA A 289 -1.59 -12.31 -18.36
C ALA A 289 -2.34 -12.22 -17.02
N MET A 290 -3.46 -11.51 -17.00
CA MET A 290 -4.70 -12.09 -16.49
C MET A 290 -5.03 -13.21 -17.47
N LEU A 291 -4.50 -14.40 -17.18
CA LEU A 291 -4.46 -15.52 -18.12
C LEU A 291 -5.85 -15.80 -18.72
N PRO A 292 -5.95 -16.19 -20.00
CA PRO A 292 -7.09 -16.95 -20.47
C PRO A 292 -7.30 -18.12 -19.49
N GLY A 293 -8.49 -18.25 -18.91
CA GLY A 293 -8.74 -19.23 -17.83
C GLY A 293 -8.53 -18.70 -16.40
N SER A 294 -8.08 -17.45 -16.19
CA SER A 294 -7.95 -16.87 -14.85
C SER A 294 -9.31 -16.68 -14.21
N LYS A 295 -9.48 -17.27 -13.02
CA LYS A 295 -10.72 -17.14 -12.24
C LYS A 295 -10.69 -15.91 -11.34
N ARG A 296 -11.85 -15.35 -11.09
CA ARG A 296 -12.02 -14.13 -10.29
C ARG A 296 -13.07 -14.35 -9.23
N TYR A 297 -12.79 -13.87 -8.03
CA TYR A 297 -13.78 -13.65 -6.99
C TYR A 297 -13.83 -12.15 -6.71
N TRP A 298 -15.00 -11.54 -6.83
CA TRP A 298 -15.19 -10.15 -6.47
C TRP A 298 -16.44 -9.98 -5.62
N ALA A 299 -16.23 -9.69 -4.34
CA ALA A 299 -17.30 -9.35 -3.42
C ALA A 299 -17.41 -7.82 -3.29
N LEU A 300 -18.59 -7.26 -3.54
CA LEU A 300 -18.83 -5.83 -3.47
C LEU A 300 -20.24 -5.54 -2.93
N ARG A 301 -20.50 -4.26 -2.61
CA ARG A 301 -21.81 -3.80 -2.09
C ARG A 301 -22.41 -2.64 -2.90
N SER A 302 -21.68 -2.17 -3.90
CA SER A 302 -22.00 -0.99 -4.69
C SER A 302 -22.30 -1.45 -6.11
N LEU A 303 -23.54 -1.21 -6.55
CA LEU A 303 -23.94 -1.49 -7.92
C LEU A 303 -23.28 -0.48 -8.86
N GLU A 304 -23.12 0.77 -8.43
CA GLU A 304 -22.45 1.78 -9.25
C GLU A 304 -20.97 1.46 -9.49
N LEU A 305 -20.27 0.91 -8.48
CA LEU A 305 -18.92 0.42 -8.68
C LEU A 305 -18.87 -0.73 -9.69
N LEU A 306 -19.87 -1.63 -9.70
CA LEU A 306 -19.99 -2.68 -10.73
C LEU A 306 -20.15 -2.04 -12.11
N ASN A 307 -21.12 -1.16 -12.26
CA ASN A 307 -21.48 -0.52 -13.52
C ASN A 307 -20.31 0.28 -14.11
N LYS A 308 -19.54 1.00 -13.28
CA LYS A 308 -18.36 1.73 -13.75
C LYS A 308 -17.14 0.84 -14.02
N SER A 309 -17.08 -0.34 -13.40
CA SER A 309 -15.98 -1.29 -13.58
C SER A 309 -16.19 -2.18 -14.80
N ALA A 310 -17.43 -2.56 -15.10
CA ALA A 310 -17.77 -3.54 -16.12
C ALA A 310 -17.28 -3.14 -17.53
N PRO A 311 -17.45 -1.91 -18.03
CA PRO A 311 -16.95 -1.53 -19.36
C PRO A 311 -15.43 -1.63 -19.52
N LEU A 312 -14.68 -1.57 -18.42
CA LEU A 312 -13.22 -1.73 -18.41
C LEU A 312 -12.78 -3.19 -18.36
N LEU A 313 -13.70 -4.10 -18.04
CA LEU A 313 -13.44 -5.50 -17.74
C LEU A 313 -14.03 -6.43 -18.80
N GLU A 314 -15.26 -6.18 -19.25
CA GLU A 314 -15.99 -6.99 -20.24
C GLU A 314 -15.21 -7.22 -21.54
N PRO A 315 -14.48 -6.24 -22.12
CA PRO A 315 -13.71 -6.48 -23.34
C PRO A 315 -12.52 -7.43 -23.17
N HIS A 316 -12.16 -7.72 -21.93
CA HIS A 316 -10.88 -8.35 -21.57
C HIS A 316 -11.06 -9.61 -20.75
N LEU A 317 -12.27 -9.89 -20.26
CA LEU A 317 -12.54 -10.96 -19.30
C LEU A 317 -13.69 -11.85 -19.74
N ASP A 318 -13.51 -13.14 -19.54
CA ASP A 318 -14.57 -14.14 -19.64
C ASP A 318 -15.48 -14.05 -18.40
N ALA A 319 -16.74 -13.70 -18.59
CA ALA A 319 -17.71 -13.55 -17.52
C ALA A 319 -17.98 -14.88 -16.79
N ASP A 320 -17.85 -16.03 -17.48
CA ASP A 320 -18.19 -17.35 -16.93
C ASP A 320 -17.11 -17.90 -15.98
N LEU A 321 -15.92 -17.30 -16.00
CA LEU A 321 -14.82 -17.61 -15.08
C LEU A 321 -14.84 -16.76 -13.80
N SER A 322 -15.89 -15.96 -13.59
CA SER A 322 -15.95 -14.96 -12.52
C SER A 322 -17.08 -15.24 -11.52
N ALA A 323 -16.72 -15.35 -10.24
CA ALA A 323 -17.63 -15.29 -9.11
C ALA A 323 -17.76 -13.84 -8.61
N ILE A 324 -18.70 -13.09 -9.19
CA ILE A 324 -18.98 -11.70 -8.77
C ILE A 324 -20.25 -11.70 -7.93
N ARG A 325 -20.14 -11.12 -6.71
CA ARG A 325 -21.13 -11.24 -5.64
C ARG A 325 -21.47 -9.88 -5.04
N LEU A 326 -22.68 -9.39 -5.33
CA LEU A 326 -23.20 -8.13 -4.84
C LEU A 326 -23.98 -8.35 -3.53
N ASN A 327 -23.39 -7.90 -2.43
CA ASN A 327 -23.90 -8.05 -1.07
C ASN A 327 -24.46 -6.71 -0.55
N GLY A 328 -25.67 -6.34 -0.96
CA GLY A 328 -26.35 -5.10 -0.56
C GLY A 328 -27.61 -5.35 0.28
N ALA A 329 -27.97 -4.42 1.16
CA ALA A 329 -29.22 -4.49 1.92
C ALA A 329 -30.43 -4.43 0.95
N GLY A 330 -31.37 -5.37 1.08
CA GLY A 330 -32.60 -5.43 0.26
C GLY A 330 -32.49 -6.20 -1.05
N THR A 331 -31.39 -6.94 -1.27
CA THR A 331 -31.19 -7.70 -2.50
C THR A 331 -31.76 -9.12 -2.37
N GLN A 332 -32.74 -9.48 -3.21
CA GLN A 332 -33.19 -10.86 -3.34
C GLN A 332 -32.23 -11.63 -4.25
N GLU A 333 -31.92 -12.88 -3.88
CA GLU A 333 -31.08 -13.76 -4.68
C GLU A 333 -31.69 -14.00 -6.07
N GLY A 334 -30.87 -14.01 -7.12
CA GLY A 334 -31.30 -14.45 -8.45
C GLY A 334 -31.48 -13.40 -9.55
N GLY A 335 -30.92 -12.19 -9.42
CA GLY A 335 -30.96 -11.20 -10.51
C GLY A 335 -30.22 -11.66 -11.78
N SER A 336 -30.94 -11.93 -12.87
CA SER A 336 -30.38 -12.18 -14.21
C SER A 336 -30.10 -10.85 -14.94
N GLY A 337 -29.02 -10.79 -15.72
CA GLY A 337 -28.72 -9.64 -16.61
C GLY A 337 -27.88 -8.52 -15.98
N MET A 338 -27.22 -8.76 -14.86
CA MET A 338 -26.25 -7.81 -14.29
C MET A 338 -24.92 -7.85 -15.06
N PRO A 339 -24.16 -6.73 -15.11
CA PRO A 339 -22.85 -6.69 -15.76
C PRO A 339 -21.92 -7.78 -15.22
N LEU A 340 -21.07 -8.31 -16.10
CA LEU A 340 -20.11 -9.39 -15.79
C LEU A 340 -20.74 -10.66 -15.16
N ASN A 341 -22.01 -10.95 -15.45
CA ASN A 341 -22.74 -12.09 -14.85
C ASN A 341 -22.73 -12.08 -13.32
N ALA A 342 -22.68 -10.89 -12.71
CA ALA A 342 -22.76 -10.74 -11.27
C ALA A 342 -24.07 -11.34 -10.72
N LYS A 343 -24.02 -11.82 -9.47
CA LYS A 343 -25.20 -12.34 -8.76
C LYS A 343 -25.33 -11.65 -7.40
N TYR A 344 -26.56 -11.48 -6.95
CA TYR A 344 -26.83 -11.09 -5.57
C TYR A 344 -26.50 -12.23 -4.61
N GLY A 345 -26.14 -11.87 -3.38
CA GLY A 345 -25.82 -12.81 -2.31
C GLY A 345 -24.32 -12.99 -2.10
N SER A 346 -23.99 -13.81 -1.10
CA SER A 346 -22.61 -14.08 -0.70
C SER A 346 -22.18 -15.48 -1.13
N GLU A 347 -20.91 -15.61 -1.49
CA GLU A 347 -20.29 -16.91 -1.73
C GLU A 347 -19.09 -17.06 -0.80
N ASP A 348 -18.96 -18.23 -0.18
CA ASP A 348 -17.84 -18.51 0.71
C ASP A 348 -16.53 -18.54 -0.10
N ILE A 349 -15.67 -17.55 0.13
CA ILE A 349 -14.39 -17.42 -0.58
C ILE A 349 -13.46 -18.61 -0.32
N GLY A 350 -13.54 -19.24 0.86
CA GLY A 350 -12.71 -20.37 1.20
C GLY A 350 -13.08 -21.59 0.36
N ALA A 351 -14.36 -21.95 0.37
CA ALA A 351 -14.91 -23.05 -0.41
C ALA A 351 -14.73 -22.81 -1.92
N TRP A 352 -14.97 -21.57 -2.39
CA TRP A 352 -14.75 -21.22 -3.79
C TRP A 352 -13.28 -21.40 -4.20
N LEU A 353 -12.33 -20.88 -3.42
CA LEU A 353 -10.90 -20.97 -3.76
C LEU A 353 -10.39 -22.43 -3.67
N GLU A 354 -10.91 -23.22 -2.74
CA GLU A 354 -10.62 -24.66 -2.66
C GLU A 354 -11.14 -25.42 -3.89
N SER A 355 -12.34 -25.10 -4.36
CA SER A 355 -12.87 -25.65 -5.62
C SER A 355 -11.98 -25.29 -6.81
N VAL A 356 -11.56 -24.02 -6.93
CA VAL A 356 -10.64 -23.58 -7.98
C VAL A 356 -9.30 -24.32 -7.89
N GLY A 357 -8.76 -24.52 -6.69
CA GLY A 357 -7.56 -25.32 -6.48
C GLY A 357 -7.72 -26.75 -6.97
N GLY A 358 -8.85 -27.40 -6.67
CA GLY A 358 -9.16 -28.75 -7.14
C GLY A 358 -9.25 -28.84 -8.67
N GLU A 359 -9.83 -27.83 -9.34
CA GLU A 359 -9.85 -27.75 -10.80
C GLU A 359 -8.44 -27.61 -11.39
N TYR A 360 -7.60 -26.75 -10.79
CA TYR A 360 -6.23 -26.53 -11.23
C TYR A 360 -5.36 -27.78 -11.06
N VAL A 361 -5.51 -28.50 -9.95
CA VAL A 361 -4.84 -29.80 -9.74
C VAL A 361 -5.26 -30.80 -10.83
N LYS A 362 -6.56 -30.91 -11.13
CA LYS A 362 -7.07 -31.79 -12.21
C LYS A 362 -6.54 -31.39 -13.58
N ALA A 363 -6.32 -30.10 -13.82
CA ALA A 363 -5.74 -29.56 -15.04
C ALA A 363 -4.20 -29.67 -15.08
N GLY A 364 -3.56 -30.27 -14.07
CA GLY A 364 -2.12 -30.47 -14.01
C GLY A 364 -1.30 -29.22 -13.66
N VAL A 365 -1.93 -28.16 -13.18
CA VAL A 365 -1.27 -26.91 -12.78
C VAL A 365 -0.51 -27.15 -11.49
N LYS A 366 0.79 -26.81 -11.47
CA LYS A 366 1.66 -27.00 -10.29
C LYS A 366 1.86 -25.70 -9.52
N HIS A 367 1.93 -24.57 -10.22
CA HIS A 367 2.17 -23.26 -9.61
C HIS A 367 1.08 -22.26 -10.00
N ALA A 368 0.33 -21.79 -9.01
CA ALA A 368 -0.67 -20.75 -9.20
C ALA A 368 -0.48 -19.59 -8.23
N MET A 369 -0.81 -18.39 -8.67
CA MET A 369 -0.82 -17.18 -7.86
C MET A 369 -2.24 -16.86 -7.43
N VAL A 370 -2.42 -16.44 -6.17
CA VAL A 370 -3.64 -15.77 -5.73
C VAL A 370 -3.30 -14.34 -5.37
N PHE A 371 -3.87 -13.40 -6.12
CA PHE A 371 -3.77 -11.96 -5.90
C PHE A 371 -4.96 -11.49 -5.10
N ILE A 372 -4.72 -10.92 -3.93
CA ILE A 372 -5.75 -10.55 -2.96
C ILE A 372 -5.72 -9.04 -2.75
N CYS A 373 -6.84 -8.37 -2.95
CA CYS A 373 -6.99 -6.94 -2.61
C CYS A 373 -8.40 -6.65 -2.09
N GLY A 374 -8.53 -6.38 -0.80
CA GLY A 374 -9.85 -6.19 -0.18
C GLY A 374 -9.79 -6.02 1.33
N PRO A 375 -10.96 -6.09 2.01
CA PRO A 375 -11.02 -5.94 3.45
C PRO A 375 -10.28 -7.09 4.18
N PRO A 376 -9.74 -6.85 5.39
CA PRO A 376 -8.93 -7.84 6.10
C PRO A 376 -9.58 -9.22 6.25
N GLY A 377 -10.89 -9.27 6.55
CA GLY A 377 -11.60 -10.56 6.67
C GLY A 377 -11.60 -11.40 5.38
N LEU A 378 -11.76 -10.75 4.22
CA LEU A 378 -11.68 -11.42 2.91
C LEU A 378 -10.24 -11.87 2.62
N ALA A 379 -9.25 -11.05 2.96
CA ALA A 379 -7.86 -11.40 2.77
C ALA A 379 -7.42 -12.58 3.64
N GLU A 380 -7.78 -12.59 4.92
CA GLU A 380 -7.47 -13.70 5.84
C GLU A 380 -8.17 -15.01 5.43
N ALA A 381 -9.43 -14.96 5.00
CA ALA A 381 -10.15 -16.13 4.53
C ALA A 381 -9.49 -16.74 3.27
N ALA A 382 -9.11 -15.90 2.31
CA ALA A 382 -8.42 -16.34 1.09
C ALA A 382 -7.00 -16.87 1.37
N LYS A 383 -6.23 -16.22 2.25
CA LYS A 383 -4.92 -16.72 2.72
C LYS A 383 -5.05 -18.10 3.37
N ALA A 384 -6.04 -18.26 4.24
CA ALA A 384 -6.29 -19.52 4.94
C ALA A 384 -6.66 -20.65 3.96
N ALA A 385 -7.52 -20.38 2.97
CA ALA A 385 -7.89 -21.35 1.94
C ALA A 385 -6.72 -21.73 1.03
N ALA A 386 -5.93 -20.76 0.58
CA ALA A 386 -4.72 -21.04 -0.21
C ALA A 386 -3.72 -21.93 0.57
N LYS A 387 -3.61 -21.75 1.89
CA LYS A 387 -2.75 -22.58 2.75
C LYS A 387 -3.29 -24.00 2.97
N ARG A 388 -4.62 -24.19 2.93
CA ARG A 388 -5.27 -25.51 3.11
C ARG A 388 -5.27 -26.36 1.84
N SER A 389 -5.03 -25.77 0.67
CA SER A 389 -5.01 -26.49 -0.61
C SER A 389 -4.21 -27.79 -0.54
N ALA A 390 -4.88 -28.91 -0.80
CA ALA A 390 -4.31 -30.25 -0.75
C ALA A 390 -3.20 -30.45 -1.80
N GLY A 391 -2.31 -31.43 -1.55
CA GLY A 391 -1.09 -31.65 -2.31
C GLY A 391 -1.28 -31.71 -3.83
N GLY A 392 -0.37 -31.06 -4.57
CA GLY A 392 -0.36 -31.01 -6.04
C GLY A 392 -0.29 -29.60 -6.64
N LEU A 393 -0.72 -28.58 -5.88
CA LEU A 393 -0.70 -27.17 -6.30
C LEU A 393 -0.01 -26.28 -5.26
N ALA A 394 0.99 -25.53 -5.67
CA ALA A 394 1.67 -24.53 -4.87
C ALA A 394 1.06 -23.14 -5.10
N TRP A 395 0.37 -22.62 -4.09
CA TRP A 395 -0.17 -21.25 -4.10
C TRP A 395 0.90 -20.22 -3.72
N HIS A 396 1.12 -19.27 -4.63
CA HIS A 396 1.86 -18.04 -4.36
C HIS A 396 0.86 -16.95 -3.97
N VAL A 397 0.79 -16.64 -2.68
CA VAL A 397 -0.14 -15.65 -2.15
C VAL A 397 0.49 -14.26 -2.22
N HIS A 398 -0.16 -13.37 -2.97
CA HIS A 398 0.18 -11.95 -3.00
C HIS A 398 -0.99 -11.13 -2.47
N VAL A 399 -0.74 -10.30 -1.47
CA VAL A 399 -1.79 -9.50 -0.83
C VAL A 399 -1.43 -8.03 -0.92
N GLU A 400 -2.26 -7.27 -1.62
CA GLU A 400 -2.22 -5.81 -1.64
C GLU A 400 -3.16 -5.26 -0.56
N GLU A 401 -2.59 -5.12 0.63
CA GLU A 401 -3.16 -4.34 1.71
C GLU A 401 -2.58 -2.92 1.59
N PHE A 402 -3.38 -1.94 1.16
CA PHE A 402 -3.02 -0.51 1.27
C PHE A 402 -3.05 -0.04 2.76
N LEU A 403 -2.55 -0.88 3.67
CA LEU A 403 -2.36 -0.59 5.08
C LEU A 403 -0.96 0.03 5.27
N PHE A 404 -0.95 1.34 5.46
CA PHE A 404 0.28 2.12 5.69
C PHE A 404 0.70 2.15 7.16
N LEU A 405 -0.16 1.69 8.06
CA LEU A 405 0.10 1.62 9.49
C LEU A 405 0.11 0.16 9.92
N PRO A 406 1.09 -0.27 10.74
CA PRO A 406 0.97 -1.52 11.46
C PRO A 406 -0.30 -1.46 12.31
N SER A 407 -1.28 -2.31 12.04
CA SER A 407 -2.32 -2.55 13.04
C SER A 407 -1.70 -3.37 14.14
N LEU A 408 -1.85 -2.96 15.40
CA LEU A 408 -1.76 -3.92 16.50
C LEU A 408 -2.73 -5.04 16.12
N GLY A 409 -2.21 -6.27 15.99
CA GLY A 409 -3.05 -7.43 15.67
C GLY A 409 -4.24 -7.48 16.62
N PRO A 410 -5.32 -8.19 16.27
CA PRO A 410 -6.48 -8.27 17.15
C PRO A 410 -6.02 -8.73 18.53
N CYS A 411 -6.01 -7.81 19.50
CA CYS A 411 -6.03 -8.19 20.89
C CYS A 411 -7.28 -9.07 21.03
N ALA A 412 -7.07 -10.32 21.43
CA ALA A 412 -8.16 -11.24 21.72
C ALA A 412 -9.19 -10.52 22.62
N GLY A 413 -10.40 -10.32 22.10
CA GLY A 413 -11.49 -9.69 22.84
C GLY A 413 -12.14 -8.51 22.12
N LYS A 414 -13.01 -8.83 21.15
CA LYS A 414 -14.33 -8.20 20.96
C LYS A 414 -15.07 -8.95 19.86
N THR A 415 -15.52 -10.16 20.17
CA THR A 415 -16.68 -10.76 19.54
C THR A 415 -17.88 -9.85 19.81
N SER A 416 -18.26 -9.04 18.83
CA SER A 416 -19.60 -8.45 18.77
C SER A 416 -20.58 -9.58 18.47
N GLN A 417 -20.90 -10.40 19.47
CA GLN A 417 -22.10 -11.21 19.42
C GLN A 417 -23.29 -10.26 19.62
N THR A 418 -23.96 -9.92 18.53
CA THR A 418 -25.33 -9.43 18.59
C THR A 418 -26.19 -10.62 19.04
N ALA A 419 -26.56 -10.64 20.31
CA ALA A 419 -27.56 -11.58 20.82
C ALA A 419 -28.91 -11.31 20.12
N PRO A 420 -29.67 -12.36 19.75
CA PRO A 420 -31.00 -12.19 19.20
C PRO A 420 -31.97 -11.73 20.29
N THR A 421 -32.71 -10.66 20.00
CA THR A 421 -33.83 -10.16 20.81
C THR A 421 -34.89 -11.27 20.93
N PRO A 422 -35.29 -11.69 22.14
CA PRO A 422 -36.41 -12.62 22.27
C PRO A 422 -37.72 -11.90 21.92
N GLY A 423 -38.48 -12.53 21.02
CA GLY A 423 -39.81 -12.10 20.65
C GLY A 423 -40.74 -12.03 21.85
N LYS A 424 -41.60 -11.01 21.83
CA LYS A 424 -42.71 -10.84 22.76
C LYS A 424 -43.68 -12.03 22.64
N ALA A 425 -44.14 -12.52 23.77
CA ALA A 425 -45.45 -13.15 23.89
C ALA A 425 -46.54 -12.08 23.78
#